data_AF-A0A2D8I556-F1
#
_entry.id   AF-A0A2D8I556-F1
#
_cell.length_a   1.000
_cell.length_b   1.000
_cell.length_c   1.000
_cell.angle_alpha   90.00
_cell.angle_beta   90.00
_cell.angle_gamma   90.00
#
_symmetry.space_group_name_H-M   'P 1'
#
loop_
_entity.id
_entity.type
_entity.pdbx_description
1 polymer ?
#
loop_
_entity_poly.entity_id
_entity_poly.type
_entity_poly.pdbx_seq_one_letter_code
_entity_poly.pdbx_strand_id
1 'polypeptide(L)'
;MKMEKSMLKFLLFAFFITTSCSSNLPKIKEQKVQLYESKARTYQALADSQRLSSPYSSPSLQNRGGLYDPSMRMVYLSEAKKYRKLAEEAKAQSNSGK
;
A
#
# COMPACT_ATOMS: atom_id res chain seq x y z
N MET A 1 -25.93 38.31 31.57
CA MET A 1 -26.19 37.47 30.37
C MET A 1 -24.96 37.40 29.44
N LYS A 2 -23.78 37.05 29.97
CA LYS A 2 -22.49 36.95 29.21
C LYS A 2 -21.94 35.51 29.16
N MET A 3 -22.38 34.66 30.09
CA MET A 3 -21.97 33.25 30.21
C MET A 3 -22.60 32.35 29.14
N GLU A 4 -23.82 32.65 28.69
CA GLU A 4 -24.54 31.83 27.71
C GLU A 4 -23.86 31.81 26.33
N LYS A 5 -23.27 32.93 25.91
CA LYS A 5 -22.56 33.03 24.63
C LYS A 5 -21.22 32.27 24.64
N SER A 6 -20.59 32.12 25.81
CA SER A 6 -19.34 31.36 25.95
C SER A 6 -19.61 29.85 25.92
N MET A 7 -20.66 29.42 26.64
CA MET A 7 -21.10 28.02 26.64
C MET A 7 -21.62 27.57 25.27
N LEU A 8 -22.32 28.43 24.54
CA LEU A 8 -22.78 28.13 23.18
C LEU A 8 -21.62 27.93 22.19
N LYS A 9 -20.53 28.71 22.33
CA LYS A 9 -19.32 28.53 21.52
C LYS A 9 -18.62 27.22 21.84
N PHE A 10 -18.57 26.84 23.12
CA PHE A 10 -18.01 25.56 23.55
C PHE A 10 -18.81 24.37 23.03
N LEU A 11 -20.14 24.49 23.02
CA LEU A 11 -21.06 23.47 22.49
C LEU A 11 -20.93 23.31 20.96
N LEU A 12 -20.83 24.42 20.23
CA LEU A 12 -20.58 24.40 18.77
C LEU A 12 -19.20 23.82 18.43
N PHE A 13 -18.17 24.13 19.22
CA PHE A 13 -16.83 23.57 19.05
C PHE A 13 -16.81 22.06 19.31
N ALA A 14 -17.49 21.60 20.37
CA ALA A 14 -17.61 20.17 20.68
C ALA A 14 -18.35 19.40 19.57
N PHE A 15 -19.40 19.97 18.98
CA PHE A 15 -20.16 19.35 17.88
C PHE A 15 -19.32 19.19 16.59
N PHE A 16 -18.38 20.10 16.33
CA PHE A 16 -17.46 19.98 15.20
C PHE A 16 -16.45 18.84 15.38
N ILE A 17 -16.06 18.53 16.62
CA ILE A 17 -15.06 17.49 16.90
C ILE A 17 -15.69 16.08 16.81
N THR A 18 -16.98 15.93 17.11
CA THR A 18 -17.65 14.62 17.11
C THR A 18 -18.09 14.12 15.73
N THR A 19 -18.20 15.00 14.72
CA THR A 19 -18.65 14.61 13.37
C THR A 19 -17.56 13.92 12.52
N SER A 20 -16.31 13.85 13.00
CA SER A 20 -15.20 13.23 12.26
C SER A 20 -14.95 11.74 12.57
N CYS A 21 -15.81 11.06 13.33
CA CYS A 21 -15.69 9.62 13.55
C CYS A 21 -16.63 8.84 12.60
N SER A 22 -16.37 8.92 11.30
CA SER A 22 -17.05 8.08 10.30
C SER A 22 -16.27 6.78 10.12
N SER A 23 -16.75 5.71 10.75
CA SER A 23 -16.26 4.34 10.60
C SER A 23 -16.60 3.78 9.21
N ASN A 24 -15.83 4.19 8.19
CA ASN A 24 -15.85 3.59 6.84
C ASN A 24 -15.22 2.18 6.85
N LEU A 25 -15.73 1.27 7.68
CA LEU A 25 -15.11 -0.04 7.94
C LEU A 25 -15.14 -1.09 6.81
N PRO A 26 -16.01 -1.03 5.76
CA PRO A 26 -15.97 -2.02 4.67
C PRO A 26 -15.01 -1.65 3.53
N LYS A 27 -15.10 -0.40 3.01
CA LYS A 27 -14.28 0.06 1.86
C LYS A 27 -12.78 0.05 2.15
N ILE A 28 -12.39 0.35 3.38
CA ILE A 28 -10.98 0.36 3.78
C ILE A 28 -10.35 -1.05 3.69
N LYS A 29 -11.09 -2.11 4.02
CA LYS A 29 -10.56 -3.48 4.00
C LYS A 29 -10.31 -3.96 2.57
N GLU A 30 -11.27 -3.77 1.67
CA GLU A 30 -11.11 -4.12 0.25
C GLU A 30 -10.04 -3.28 -0.44
N GLN A 31 -9.97 -1.97 -0.14
CA GLN A 31 -8.89 -1.11 -0.64
C GLN A 31 -7.51 -1.56 -0.14
N LYS A 32 -7.41 -2.05 1.10
CA LYS A 32 -6.16 -2.58 1.67
C LYS A 32 -5.69 -3.83 0.93
N VAL A 33 -6.62 -4.75 0.60
CA VAL A 33 -6.32 -5.93 -0.22
C VAL A 33 -5.80 -5.50 -1.59
N GLN A 34 -6.51 -4.60 -2.28
CA GLN A 34 -6.11 -4.11 -3.61
C GLN A 34 -4.76 -3.41 -3.58
N LEU A 35 -4.46 -2.64 -2.53
CA LEU A 35 -3.17 -1.98 -2.35
C LEU A 35 -2.03 -3.00 -2.25
N TYR A 36 -2.17 -4.04 -1.44
CA TYR A 36 -1.15 -5.07 -1.29
C TYR A 36 -0.97 -5.90 -2.56
N GLU A 37 -2.06 -6.24 -3.25
CA GLU A 37 -1.96 -6.92 -4.55
C GLU A 37 -1.25 -6.05 -5.59
N SER A 38 -1.56 -4.76 -5.64
CA SER A 38 -0.91 -3.81 -6.53
C SER A 38 0.60 -3.75 -6.26
N LYS A 39 1.00 -3.61 -5.00
CA LYS A 39 2.42 -3.65 -4.59
C LYS A 39 3.09 -4.96 -4.98
N ALA A 40 2.45 -6.10 -4.75
CA ALA A 40 2.98 -7.40 -5.14
C ALA A 40 3.23 -7.50 -6.66
N ARG A 41 2.32 -6.98 -7.49
CA ARG A 41 2.50 -6.92 -8.95
C ARG A 41 3.65 -6.00 -9.34
N THR A 42 3.79 -4.84 -8.72
CA THR A 42 4.89 -3.91 -8.98
C THR A 42 6.24 -4.55 -8.69
N TYR A 43 6.41 -5.16 -7.52
CA TYR A 43 7.68 -5.82 -7.17
C TYR A 43 7.96 -7.03 -8.07
N GLN A 44 6.94 -7.79 -8.48
CA GLN A 44 7.12 -8.83 -9.47
C GLN A 44 7.62 -8.27 -10.81
N ALA A 45 7.02 -7.19 -11.31
CA ALA A 45 7.46 -6.53 -12.54
C ALA A 45 8.90 -5.99 -12.44
N LEU A 46 9.29 -5.47 -11.27
CA LEU A 46 10.69 -5.07 -11.00
C LEU A 46 11.64 -6.27 -11.00
N ALA A 47 11.24 -7.42 -10.43
CA ALA A 47 12.04 -8.63 -10.50
C ALA A 47 12.18 -9.16 -11.93
N ASP A 48 11.11 -9.05 -12.72
CA ASP A 48 11.08 -9.50 -14.12
C ASP A 48 11.91 -8.56 -15.01
N SER A 49 11.92 -7.25 -14.76
CA SER A 49 12.79 -6.31 -15.47
C SER A 49 14.27 -6.63 -15.24
N GLN A 50 14.65 -7.02 -14.02
CA GLN A 50 16.00 -7.51 -13.71
C GLN A 50 16.34 -8.82 -14.43
N ARG A 51 15.36 -9.69 -14.71
CA ARG A 51 15.59 -10.90 -15.51
C ARG A 51 15.83 -10.57 -16.99
N LEU A 52 15.05 -9.62 -17.50
CA LEU A 52 15.09 -9.21 -18.91
C LEU A 52 16.30 -8.31 -19.21
N SER A 53 16.86 -7.62 -18.22
CA SER A 53 18.06 -6.78 -18.36
C SER A 53 19.39 -7.57 -18.35
N SER A 54 19.35 -8.90 -18.48
CA SER A 54 20.52 -9.79 -18.45
C SER A 54 21.73 -9.22 -19.21
N PRO A 55 22.96 -9.34 -18.71
CA PRO A 55 24.17 -8.75 -19.32
C PRO A 55 24.50 -9.29 -20.73
N TYR A 56 23.81 -10.34 -21.16
CA TYR A 56 23.91 -10.92 -22.50
C TYR A 56 22.76 -10.51 -23.43
N SER A 57 21.84 -9.65 -22.97
CA SER A 57 20.77 -9.10 -23.78
C SER A 57 21.30 -7.98 -24.68
N SER A 58 21.81 -8.35 -25.86
CA SER A 58 22.27 -7.45 -26.93
C SER A 58 23.55 -6.61 -26.61
N PRO A 59 24.58 -6.63 -27.48
CA PRO A 59 25.80 -5.81 -27.32
C PRO A 59 25.54 -4.30 -27.21
N SER A 60 24.42 -3.81 -27.76
CA SER A 60 24.03 -2.39 -27.68
C SER A 60 23.61 -1.92 -26.28
N LEU A 61 23.27 -2.85 -25.37
CA LEU A 61 22.88 -2.56 -24.00
C LEU A 61 24.02 -2.79 -22.99
N GLN A 62 25.12 -3.43 -23.41
CA GLN A 62 26.30 -3.72 -22.58
C GLN A 62 26.97 -2.47 -22.00
N ASN A 63 26.86 -1.31 -22.67
CA ASN A 63 27.37 -0.02 -22.17
C ASN A 63 26.48 0.65 -21.10
N ARG A 64 25.34 0.05 -20.73
CA ARG A 64 24.51 0.52 -19.61
C ARG A 64 24.73 -0.35 -18.37
N GLY A 65 25.99 -0.47 -17.94
CA GLY A 65 26.49 -1.36 -16.88
C GLY A 65 25.95 -1.15 -15.45
N GLY A 66 24.72 -0.65 -15.29
CA GLY A 66 24.04 -0.48 -14.00
C GLY A 66 22.56 -0.92 -13.97
N LEU A 67 22.03 -1.53 -15.05
CA LEU A 67 20.61 -1.95 -15.10
C LEU A 67 20.36 -3.38 -14.61
N TYR A 68 21.40 -4.21 -14.47
CA TYR A 68 21.27 -5.60 -14.04
C TYR A 68 21.96 -5.81 -12.70
N ASP A 69 21.16 -6.10 -11.68
CA ASP A 69 21.64 -6.51 -10.38
C ASP A 69 20.87 -7.76 -9.91
N PRO A 70 21.49 -8.96 -9.96
CA PRO A 70 20.89 -10.20 -9.47
C PRO A 70 20.44 -10.13 -8.02
N SER A 71 21.15 -9.36 -7.18
CA SER A 71 20.81 -9.22 -5.76
C SER A 71 19.50 -8.46 -5.60
N MET A 72 19.31 -7.39 -6.38
CA MET A 72 18.07 -6.60 -6.38
C MET A 72 16.88 -7.41 -6.88
N ARG A 73 17.08 -8.33 -7.85
CA ARG A 73 16.03 -9.26 -8.26
C ARG A 73 15.50 -10.09 -7.09
N MET A 74 16.41 -10.62 -6.25
CA MET A 74 16.01 -11.43 -5.09
C MET A 74 15.26 -10.60 -4.04
N VAL A 75 15.67 -9.34 -3.83
CA VAL A 75 14.96 -8.39 -2.95
C VAL A 75 13.55 -8.11 -3.47
N TYR A 76 13.38 -7.88 -4.76
CA TYR A 76 12.06 -7.64 -5.33
C TYR A 76 11.16 -8.88 -5.24
N LEU A 77 11.70 -10.09 -5.45
CA LEU A 77 10.93 -11.33 -5.29
C LEU A 77 10.50 -11.56 -3.83
N SER A 78 11.37 -11.31 -2.86
CA SER A 78 11.02 -11.46 -1.44
C SER A 78 9.94 -10.47 -1.02
N GLU A 79 10.04 -9.22 -1.49
CA GLU A 79 9.05 -8.19 -1.19
C GLU A 79 7.70 -8.47 -1.89
N ALA A 80 7.72 -8.96 -3.12
CA ALA A 80 6.51 -9.43 -3.81
C ALA A 80 5.81 -10.55 -3.04
N LYS A 81 6.56 -11.54 -2.53
CA LYS A 81 6.03 -12.63 -1.70
C LYS A 81 5.42 -12.11 -0.40
N LYS A 82 6.10 -11.18 0.27
CA LYS A 82 5.60 -10.54 1.50
C LYS A 82 4.27 -9.83 1.27
N TYR A 83 4.14 -9.05 0.19
CA TYR A 83 2.88 -8.35 -0.11
C TYR A 83 1.75 -9.31 -0.53
N ARG A 84 2.05 -10.43 -1.22
CA ARG A 84 1.05 -11.48 -1.47
C ARG A 84 0.51 -12.05 -0.16
N LYS A 85 1.39 -12.38 0.79
CA LYS A 85 1.00 -12.87 2.10
C LYS A 85 0.13 -11.86 2.85
N LEU A 86 0.51 -10.58 2.86
CA LEU A 86 -0.30 -9.51 3.47
C LEU A 86 -1.68 -9.36 2.80
N ALA A 87 -1.77 -9.54 1.48
CA ALA A 87 -3.05 -9.52 0.77
C ALA A 87 -3.93 -10.72 1.16
N GLU A 88 -3.34 -11.92 1.28
CA GLU A 88 -4.04 -13.13 1.75
C GLU A 88 -4.54 -12.98 3.20
N GLU A 89 -3.70 -12.49 4.10
CA GLU A 89 -4.06 -12.20 5.49
C GLU A 89 -5.19 -11.16 5.56
N ALA A 90 -5.11 -10.10 4.75
CA ALA A 90 -6.17 -9.09 4.67
C ALA A 90 -7.49 -9.64 4.12
N LYS A 91 -7.45 -10.57 3.15
CA LYS A 91 -8.64 -11.30 2.64
C LYS A 91 -9.23 -12.23 3.69
N ALA A 92 -8.39 -12.94 4.44
CA ALA A 92 -8.85 -13.81 5.51
C ALA A 92 -9.56 -12.99 6.61
N GLN A 93 -8.99 -11.85 6.99
CA GLN A 93 -9.59 -10.92 7.97
C GLN A 93 -10.85 -10.21 7.46
N SER A 94 -11.00 -10.01 6.14
CA SER A 94 -12.25 -9.48 5.59
C SER A 94 -13.37 -10.52 5.60
N ASN A 95 -13.03 -11.80 5.42
CA ASN A 95 -14.00 -12.89 5.38
C ASN A 95 -14.41 -13.40 6.77
N SER A 96 -13.54 -13.32 7.78
CA SER A 96 -13.82 -13.77 9.15
C SER A 96 -14.67 -12.81 9.99
N GLY A 97 -15.03 -11.65 9.44
CA GLY A 97 -15.87 -10.63 10.09
C GLY A 97 -17.30 -10.57 9.56
N LYS A 98 -17.74 -11.59 8.81
CA LYS A 98 -19.12 -11.80 8.38
C LYS A 98 -19.80 -12.87 9.23
#